data_AF-A0AAV2Z1S0-F1
#
_entry.id   AF-A0AAV2Z1S0-F1
#
_cell.length_a   1.000
_cell.length_b   1.000
_cell.length_c   1.000
_cell.angle_alpha   90.00
_cell.angle_beta   90.00
_cell.angle_gamma   90.00
#
_symmetry.space_group_name_H-M   'P 1'
#
loop_
_entity.id
_entity.type
_entity.pdbx_description
1 polymer ?
#
loop_
_entity_poly.entity_id
_entity_poly.type
_entity_poly.pdbx_seq_one_letter_code
_entity_poly.pdbx_strand_id
1 'polypeptide(L)'
;AQASSSDRCVKRERKDAYNKHGKEVDSTRVNYRCCWLLIFALHAFCAAYYVVVAALYQYLQSTAVIWTVELYSLSIEVTAFAFITALNALFAAGHLWGVIKIVWHSVRDRQLTFSSTAHGQNQHPKADDRTSSSLGQNIWRTVSGRGGMLGIETEYYDLRLVMYETIEIVLQSCQCYRMSWFLSRMWLQHLHMGLIVVNCWIGALVHLLNRRHHTNHENAARTRVKLVLIDMLLDIVSTIVIPCVLFKTYYDQYDAVSTDFPLSFYYNDLSLMSFLNEFQFLLVNNKYDLVMRLAREYGKHQGDVTAHRWSNDDCPHISTNIIYTPANGTNPTTTNTLAPS
;
A
#
# COMPACT_ATOMS: atom_id res chain seq x y z
N ALA A 1 -43.75 19.11 -37.84
CA ALA A 1 -42.73 18.04 -37.95
C ALA A 1 -41.40 18.38 -37.25
N GLN A 2 -40.85 19.60 -37.41
CA GLN A 2 -39.55 19.97 -36.80
C GLN A 2 -39.52 20.00 -35.26
N ALA A 3 -40.60 20.42 -34.58
CA ALA A 3 -40.66 20.42 -33.10
C ALA A 3 -40.57 19.02 -32.48
N SER A 4 -41.09 17.99 -33.17
CA SER A 4 -41.03 16.58 -32.72
C SER A 4 -39.63 15.96 -32.89
N SER A 5 -38.79 16.51 -33.78
CA SER A 5 -37.42 16.04 -33.99
C SER A 5 -36.47 16.56 -32.91
N SER A 6 -36.58 17.85 -32.56
CA SER A 6 -35.76 18.48 -31.51
C SER A 6 -36.03 17.85 -30.15
N ASP A 7 -37.29 17.58 -29.82
CA ASP A 7 -37.69 17.00 -28.53
C ASP A 7 -37.22 15.54 -28.36
N ARG A 8 -37.10 14.80 -29.47
CA ARG A 8 -36.50 13.44 -29.48
C ARG A 8 -34.98 13.48 -29.32
N CYS A 9 -34.30 14.50 -29.84
CA CYS A 9 -32.86 14.68 -29.68
C CYS A 9 -32.50 14.95 -28.22
N VAL A 10 -33.20 15.88 -27.58
CA VAL A 10 -32.97 16.26 -26.17
C VAL A 10 -33.24 15.09 -25.22
N LYS A 11 -34.30 14.30 -25.46
CA LYS A 11 -34.60 13.09 -24.66
C LYS A 11 -33.52 12.01 -24.79
N ARG A 12 -32.90 11.88 -25.97
CA ARG A 12 -31.82 10.91 -26.21
C ARG A 12 -30.54 11.32 -25.49
N GLU A 13 -30.14 12.59 -25.60
CA GLU A 13 -28.96 13.13 -24.90
C GLU A 13 -29.09 13.02 -23.37
N ARG A 14 -30.26 13.32 -22.80
CA ARG A 14 -30.49 13.13 -21.35
C ARG A 14 -30.38 11.67 -20.93
N LYS A 15 -30.90 10.74 -21.73
CA LYS A 15 -30.80 9.30 -21.44
C LYS A 15 -29.37 8.80 -21.52
N ASP A 16 -28.61 9.29 -22.49
CA ASP A 16 -27.19 8.95 -22.66
C ASP A 16 -26.34 9.53 -21.52
N ALA A 17 -26.61 10.76 -21.08
CA ALA A 17 -25.97 11.37 -19.92
C ALA A 17 -26.28 10.62 -18.62
N TYR A 18 -27.53 10.23 -18.39
CA TYR A 18 -27.94 9.43 -17.23
C TYR A 18 -27.26 8.06 -17.21
N ASN A 19 -27.26 7.37 -18.36
CA ASN A 19 -26.59 6.07 -18.49
C ASN A 19 -25.08 6.17 -18.29
N LYS A 20 -24.44 7.23 -18.81
CA LYS A 20 -23.01 7.49 -18.62
C LYS A 20 -22.70 7.74 -17.15
N HIS A 21 -23.49 8.56 -16.48
CA HIS A 21 -23.32 8.86 -15.05
C HIS A 21 -23.52 7.61 -14.17
N GLY A 22 -24.55 6.80 -14.45
CA GLY A 22 -24.79 5.54 -13.74
C GLY A 22 -23.60 4.57 -13.87
N LYS A 23 -23.08 4.38 -15.09
CA LYS A 23 -21.90 3.54 -15.33
C LYS A 23 -20.64 4.03 -14.62
N GLU A 24 -20.45 5.35 -14.55
CA GLU A 24 -19.31 5.96 -13.87
C GLU A 24 -19.36 5.76 -12.35
N VAL A 25 -20.54 5.91 -11.74
CA VAL A 25 -20.76 5.67 -10.31
C VAL A 25 -20.52 4.20 -9.96
N ASP A 26 -21.05 3.26 -10.77
CA ASP A 26 -20.88 1.83 -10.53
C ASP A 26 -19.41 1.39 -10.66
N SER A 27 -18.71 1.87 -11.70
CA SER A 27 -17.28 1.63 -11.90
C SER A 27 -16.45 2.13 -10.71
N THR A 28 -16.77 3.32 -10.20
CA THR A 28 -16.05 3.90 -9.06
C THR A 28 -16.24 3.09 -7.78
N ARG A 29 -17.45 2.55 -7.53
CA ARG A 29 -17.72 1.66 -6.39
C ARG A 29 -16.96 0.34 -6.49
N VAL A 30 -16.92 -0.27 -7.67
CA VAL A 30 -16.17 -1.51 -7.90
C VAL A 30 -14.68 -1.28 -7.69
N ASN A 31 -14.12 -0.22 -8.28
CA ASN A 31 -12.72 0.14 -8.11
C ASN A 31 -12.35 0.34 -6.64
N TYR A 32 -13.19 1.05 -5.89
CA TYR A 32 -12.97 1.27 -4.46
C TYR A 32 -12.97 -0.05 -3.67
N ARG A 33 -13.94 -0.95 -3.93
CA ARG A 33 -13.99 -2.28 -3.29
C ARG A 33 -12.76 -3.11 -3.62
N CYS A 34 -12.30 -3.08 -4.87
CA CYS A 34 -11.08 -3.76 -5.29
C CYS A 34 -9.86 -3.19 -4.57
N CYS A 35 -9.72 -1.86 -4.49
CA CYS A 35 -8.62 -1.23 -3.74
C CYS A 35 -8.66 -1.60 -2.25
N TRP A 36 -9.85 -1.62 -1.64
CA TRP A 36 -10.02 -2.03 -0.25
C TRP A 36 -9.57 -3.47 -0.03
N LEU A 37 -10.05 -4.40 -0.86
CA LEU A 37 -9.67 -5.80 -0.78
C LEU A 37 -8.17 -5.99 -1.02
N LEU A 38 -7.62 -5.26 -1.98
CA LEU A 38 -6.20 -5.30 -2.30
C LEU A 38 -5.35 -4.84 -1.11
N ILE A 39 -5.57 -3.64 -0.59
CA ILE A 39 -4.80 -3.09 0.54
C ILE A 39 -4.95 -3.99 1.78
N PHE A 40 -6.18 -4.43 2.07
CA PHE A 40 -6.43 -5.39 3.16
C PHE A 40 -5.62 -6.68 2.98
N ALA A 41 -5.67 -7.28 1.79
CA ALA A 41 -4.97 -8.52 1.48
C ALA A 41 -3.45 -8.34 1.57
N LEU A 42 -2.91 -7.20 1.11
CA LEU A 42 -1.49 -6.91 1.17
C LEU A 42 -1.02 -6.74 2.62
N HIS A 43 -1.76 -6.00 3.46
CA HIS A 43 -1.43 -5.92 4.89
C HIS A 43 -1.49 -7.28 5.58
N ALA A 44 -2.53 -8.08 5.31
CA ALA A 44 -2.66 -9.42 5.88
C ALA A 44 -1.51 -10.35 5.41
N PHE A 45 -1.14 -10.26 4.14
CA PHE A 45 -0.04 -11.02 3.55
C PHE A 45 1.32 -10.63 4.16
N CYS A 46 1.61 -9.33 4.26
CA CYS A 46 2.84 -8.84 4.91
C CYS A 46 2.88 -9.26 6.39
N ALA A 47 1.77 -9.12 7.12
CA ALA A 47 1.68 -9.57 8.51
C ALA A 47 2.01 -11.06 8.64
N ALA A 48 1.37 -11.92 7.82
CA ALA A 48 1.62 -13.35 7.82
C ALA A 48 3.08 -13.68 7.49
N TYR A 49 3.65 -13.03 6.47
CA TYR A 49 5.05 -13.19 6.10
C TYR A 49 5.99 -12.87 7.27
N TYR A 50 5.85 -11.70 7.89
CA TYR A 50 6.74 -11.29 8.98
C TYR A 50 6.59 -12.16 10.23
N VAL A 51 5.38 -12.66 10.52
CA VAL A 51 5.18 -13.67 11.58
C VAL A 51 5.93 -14.96 11.25
N VAL A 52 5.81 -15.46 10.02
CA VAL A 52 6.50 -16.68 9.58
C VAL A 52 8.01 -16.49 9.64
N VAL A 53 8.53 -15.36 9.17
CA VAL A 53 9.97 -15.05 9.25
C VAL A 53 10.43 -15.00 10.71
N ALA A 54 9.70 -14.32 11.60
CA ALA A 54 10.04 -14.28 13.02
C ALA A 54 10.06 -15.69 13.65
N ALA A 55 9.06 -16.52 13.36
CA ALA A 55 9.01 -17.90 13.81
C ALA A 55 10.15 -18.75 13.22
N LEU A 56 10.51 -18.54 11.95
CA LEU A 56 11.60 -19.22 11.29
C LEU A 56 12.96 -18.90 11.93
N TYR A 57 13.22 -17.63 12.28
CA TYR A 57 14.44 -17.24 12.99
C TYR A 57 14.52 -17.88 14.38
N GLN A 58 13.39 -18.03 15.08
CA GLN A 58 13.36 -18.76 16.35
C GLN A 58 13.61 -20.26 16.15
N TYR A 59 12.99 -20.87 15.14
CA TYR A 59 13.18 -22.28 14.82
C TYR A 59 14.63 -22.59 14.45
N LEU A 60 15.22 -21.80 13.55
CA LEU A 60 16.59 -21.97 13.07
C LEU A 60 17.63 -22.02 14.19
N GLN A 61 17.45 -21.26 15.28
CA GLN A 61 18.35 -21.29 16.45
C GLN A 61 18.52 -22.69 17.07
N SER A 62 17.53 -23.57 16.88
CA SER A 62 17.52 -24.93 17.43
C SER A 62 17.85 -26.03 16.42
N THR A 63 18.14 -25.67 15.17
CA THR A 63 18.34 -26.64 14.08
C THR A 63 19.80 -26.95 13.81
N ALA A 64 20.08 -28.12 13.25
CA ALA A 64 21.44 -28.49 12.82
C ALA A 64 22.00 -27.55 11.73
N VAL A 65 21.14 -27.02 10.84
CA VAL A 65 21.52 -26.08 9.78
C VAL A 65 22.29 -24.86 10.30
N ILE A 66 21.98 -24.38 11.52
CA ILE A 66 22.65 -23.18 12.04
C ILE A 66 24.14 -23.42 12.29
N TRP A 67 24.53 -24.64 12.67
CA TRP A 67 25.94 -24.99 12.84
C TRP A 67 26.68 -24.92 11.50
N THR A 68 26.04 -25.34 10.42
CA THR A 68 26.60 -25.20 9.06
C THR A 68 26.70 -23.73 8.66
N VAL A 69 25.67 -22.93 8.93
CA VAL A 69 25.66 -21.48 8.67
C VAL A 69 26.76 -20.76 9.45
N GLU A 70 26.98 -21.11 10.72
CA GLU A 70 28.07 -20.59 11.55
C GLU A 70 29.44 -21.05 11.07
N LEU A 71 29.59 -22.34 10.74
CA LEU A 71 30.84 -22.93 10.23
C LEU A 71 31.34 -22.17 8.99
N TYR A 72 30.43 -21.80 8.08
CA TYR A 72 30.75 -21.05 6.87
C TYR A 72 30.61 -19.52 7.04
N SER A 73 30.32 -19.03 8.24
CA SER A 73 30.17 -17.59 8.55
C SER A 73 29.17 -16.85 7.63
N LEU A 74 28.04 -17.49 7.33
CA LEU A 74 27.06 -17.02 6.33
C LEU A 74 26.01 -16.04 6.88
N SER A 75 25.91 -15.90 8.21
CA SER A 75 24.97 -14.97 8.83
C SER A 75 25.67 -14.14 9.89
N ILE A 76 25.02 -13.05 10.31
CA ILE A 76 25.40 -12.39 11.57
C ILE A 76 25.43 -13.45 12.67
N GLU A 77 26.37 -13.28 13.60
CA GLU A 77 26.45 -14.03 14.85
C GLU A 77 25.05 -14.31 15.42
N VAL A 78 24.81 -15.55 15.86
CA VAL A 78 23.50 -16.02 16.34
C VAL A 78 22.93 -15.15 17.47
N THR A 79 23.79 -14.40 18.17
CA THR A 79 23.42 -13.35 19.13
C THR A 79 22.46 -12.30 18.57
N ALA A 80 22.49 -12.02 17.26
CA ALA A 80 21.61 -11.08 16.60
C ALA A 80 20.23 -11.65 16.23
N PHE A 81 20.00 -12.97 16.32
CA PHE A 81 18.74 -13.57 15.88
C PHE A 81 17.56 -13.15 16.74
N ALA A 82 17.77 -12.95 18.05
CA ALA A 82 16.74 -12.40 18.94
C ALA A 82 16.32 -10.99 18.52
N PHE A 83 17.29 -10.15 18.12
CA PHE A 83 17.02 -8.80 17.61
C PHE A 83 16.26 -8.84 16.28
N ILE A 84 16.68 -9.69 15.34
CA ILE A 84 16.01 -9.87 14.05
C ILE A 84 14.58 -10.38 14.25
N THR A 85 14.37 -11.34 15.15
CA THR A 85 13.05 -11.86 15.51
C THR A 85 12.16 -10.74 16.06
N ALA A 86 12.66 -9.96 17.02
CA ALA A 86 11.92 -8.84 17.60
C ALA A 86 11.53 -7.81 16.54
N LEU A 87 12.43 -7.50 15.61
CA LEU A 87 12.17 -6.54 14.54
C LEU A 87 11.08 -7.02 13.57
N ASN A 88 11.15 -8.27 13.12
CA ASN A 88 10.10 -8.85 12.27
C ASN A 88 8.76 -8.94 13.01
N ALA A 89 8.77 -9.24 14.31
CA ALA A 89 7.56 -9.21 15.13
C ALA A 89 6.95 -7.79 15.23
N LEU A 90 7.77 -6.75 15.31
CA LEU A 90 7.31 -5.36 15.28
C LEU A 90 6.68 -5.00 13.94
N PHE A 91 7.29 -5.40 12.82
CA PHE A 91 6.67 -5.21 11.49
C PHE A 91 5.35 -5.95 11.34
N ALA A 92 5.30 -7.21 11.77
CA ALA A 92 4.06 -7.98 11.82
C ALA A 92 2.97 -7.26 12.63
N ALA A 93 3.32 -6.75 13.81
CA ALA A 93 2.39 -6.00 14.66
C ALA A 93 1.88 -4.72 13.97
N GLY A 94 2.76 -3.99 13.26
CA GLY A 94 2.39 -2.81 12.48
C GLY A 94 1.37 -3.13 11.38
N HIS A 95 1.60 -4.18 10.59
CA HIS A 95 0.66 -4.60 9.56
C HIS A 95 -0.65 -5.14 10.15
N LEU A 96 -0.60 -5.93 11.23
CA LEU A 96 -1.79 -6.41 11.94
C LEU A 96 -2.63 -5.26 12.49
N TRP A 97 -1.98 -4.22 13.04
CA TRP A 97 -2.66 -3.00 13.45
C TRP A 97 -3.37 -2.33 12.28
N GLY A 98 -2.73 -2.26 11.11
CA GLY A 98 -3.36 -1.79 9.86
C GLY A 98 -4.62 -2.60 9.50
N VAL A 99 -4.54 -3.94 9.52
CA VAL A 99 -5.68 -4.84 9.29
C VAL A 99 -6.80 -4.58 10.28
N ILE A 100 -6.49 -4.54 11.59
CA ILE A 100 -7.47 -4.29 12.66
C ILE A 100 -8.14 -2.95 12.44
N LYS A 101 -7.38 -1.90 12.10
CA LYS A 101 -7.92 -0.56 11.85
C LYS A 101 -8.88 -0.55 10.65
N ILE A 102 -8.50 -1.17 9.53
CA ILE A 102 -9.33 -1.25 8.32
C ILE A 102 -10.65 -2.00 8.64
N VAL A 103 -10.56 -3.13 9.33
CA VAL A 103 -11.74 -3.93 9.72
C VAL A 103 -12.62 -3.18 10.72
N TRP A 104 -12.01 -2.58 11.75
CA TRP A 104 -12.72 -1.84 12.79
C TRP A 104 -13.54 -0.69 12.21
N HIS A 105 -12.94 0.14 11.35
CA HIS A 105 -13.65 1.22 10.68
C HIS A 105 -14.75 0.68 9.75
N SER A 106 -14.47 -0.40 9.03
CA SER A 106 -15.45 -0.96 8.11
C SER A 106 -16.68 -1.55 8.82
N VAL A 107 -16.46 -2.18 9.98
CA VAL A 107 -17.54 -2.72 10.83
C VAL A 107 -18.32 -1.60 11.51
N ARG A 108 -17.61 -0.60 12.07
CA ARG A 108 -18.23 0.54 12.76
C ARG A 108 -19.13 1.35 11.83
N ASP A 109 -18.65 1.65 10.63
CA ASP A 109 -19.36 2.50 9.65
C ASP A 109 -20.33 1.67 8.77
N ARG A 110 -20.34 0.33 8.92
CA ARG A 110 -21.12 -0.63 8.11
C ARG A 110 -20.90 -0.48 6.60
N GLN A 111 -19.75 0.05 6.21
CA GLN A 111 -19.31 0.27 4.85
C GLN A 111 -17.82 -0.01 4.78
N LEU A 112 -17.31 -0.48 3.65
CA LEU A 112 -15.86 -0.67 3.51
C LEU A 112 -15.20 0.70 3.56
N THR A 113 -14.44 0.97 4.62
CA THR A 113 -13.75 2.25 4.81
C THR A 113 -12.34 2.02 5.33
N PHE A 114 -11.44 2.92 4.92
CA PHE A 114 -10.03 2.90 5.30
C PHE A 114 -9.74 3.71 6.57
N SER A 115 -10.64 4.64 6.93
CA SER A 115 -10.58 5.47 8.14
C SER A 115 -11.99 5.89 8.52
N SER A 116 -12.17 6.37 9.76
CA SER A 116 -13.48 6.84 10.23
C SER A 116 -13.96 8.04 9.43
N THR A 117 -15.17 7.92 8.90
CA THR A 117 -15.92 9.00 8.24
C THR A 117 -16.59 9.93 9.28
N ALA A 118 -15.91 10.22 10.38
CA ALA A 118 -16.49 11.03 11.44
C ALA A 118 -16.60 12.50 11.00
N HIS A 119 -17.75 12.82 10.39
CA HIS A 119 -18.32 14.16 10.23
C HIS A 119 -17.51 15.18 9.43
N GLY A 120 -17.68 15.13 8.10
CA GLY A 120 -17.66 16.33 7.25
C GLY A 120 -18.93 17.19 7.40
N GLN A 121 -19.60 17.16 8.55
CA GLN A 121 -20.83 17.91 8.80
C GLN A 121 -20.52 19.04 9.80
N ASN A 122 -20.40 20.25 9.24
CA ASN A 122 -20.49 21.55 9.93
C ASN A 122 -19.59 21.76 11.16
N GLN A 123 -18.29 22.00 10.95
CA GLN A 123 -17.53 22.81 11.92
C GLN A 123 -17.74 24.30 11.62
N HIS A 124 -18.87 24.83 12.06
CA HIS A 124 -18.90 26.22 12.50
C HIS A 124 -18.12 26.28 13.83
N PRO A 125 -17.18 27.21 14.03
CA PRO A 125 -16.42 27.28 15.26
C PRO A 125 -17.36 27.72 16.38
N LYS A 126 -17.86 26.77 17.18
CA LYS A 126 -18.34 27.08 18.52
C LYS A 126 -17.11 27.19 19.41
N ALA A 127 -16.77 28.43 19.74
CA ALA A 127 -15.98 28.73 20.92
C ALA A 127 -16.70 28.09 22.12
N ASP A 128 -16.04 27.15 22.80
CA ASP A 128 -16.01 27.14 24.25
C ASP A 128 -14.97 26.17 24.80
N ASP A 129 -14.39 26.65 25.90
CA ASP A 129 -13.30 26.12 26.70
C ASP A 129 -13.42 24.64 27.06
N ARG A 130 -12.31 23.91 26.86
CA ARG A 130 -11.81 22.91 27.81
C ARG A 130 -10.33 22.64 27.60
N THR A 131 -9.57 23.23 28.51
CA THR A 131 -8.16 23.06 28.81
C THR A 131 -7.81 21.60 29.13
N SER A 132 -6.95 20.98 28.30
CA SER A 132 -5.96 19.94 28.65
C SER A 132 -5.54 19.17 27.38
N SER A 133 -4.23 19.12 27.10
CA SER A 133 -3.50 18.50 25.96
C SER A 133 -3.05 19.37 24.78
N SER A 134 -3.01 20.71 24.94
CA SER A 134 -2.82 21.65 23.83
C SER A 134 -1.41 21.72 23.21
N LEU A 135 -0.33 21.31 23.87
CA LEU A 135 1.01 21.44 23.26
C LEU A 135 1.32 20.33 22.24
N GLY A 136 1.10 19.07 22.62
CA GLY A 136 1.41 17.92 21.76
C GLY A 136 0.46 17.81 20.56
N GLN A 137 -0.82 18.09 20.74
CA GLN A 137 -1.79 18.12 19.64
C GLN A 137 -1.57 19.31 18.69
N ASN A 138 -1.16 20.48 19.19
CA ASN A 138 -0.88 21.61 18.32
C ASN A 138 0.41 21.41 17.54
N ILE A 139 1.48 20.86 18.14
CA ILE A 139 2.69 20.50 17.39
C ILE A 139 2.37 19.43 16.34
N TRP A 140 1.60 18.40 16.69
CA TRP A 140 1.19 17.37 15.74
C TRP A 140 0.28 17.92 14.62
N ARG A 141 -0.58 18.90 14.88
CA ARG A 141 -1.39 19.57 13.84
C ARG A 141 -0.59 20.59 13.02
N THR A 142 0.44 21.22 13.57
CA THR A 142 1.31 22.14 12.83
C THR A 142 2.34 21.38 11.99
N VAL A 143 2.76 20.20 12.43
CA VAL A 143 3.65 19.31 11.67
C VAL A 143 2.85 18.47 10.67
N SER A 144 1.72 17.88 11.06
CA SER A 144 0.92 16.92 10.27
C SER A 144 -0.45 17.44 9.81
N GLY A 145 -0.75 18.74 9.94
CA GLY A 145 -2.01 19.35 9.46
C GLY A 145 -2.02 19.61 7.96
N ARG A 146 -3.21 19.93 7.38
CA ARG A 146 -3.41 20.16 5.93
C ARG A 146 -2.41 21.18 5.34
N GLY A 147 -2.09 22.25 6.08
CA GLY A 147 -1.07 23.25 5.74
C GLY A 147 0.21 23.22 6.60
N GLY A 148 0.49 22.10 7.27
CA GLY A 148 1.69 21.94 8.11
C GLY A 148 2.95 21.60 7.30
N MET A 149 4.10 21.42 7.96
CA MET A 149 5.37 21.10 7.30
C MET A 149 5.36 19.72 6.59
N LEU A 150 4.50 18.80 7.05
CA LEU A 150 4.14 17.51 6.41
C LEU A 150 2.76 17.57 5.74
N GLY A 151 2.19 18.77 5.58
CA GLY A 151 0.91 19.04 4.96
C GLY A 151 0.98 18.95 3.43
N ILE A 152 -0.09 18.40 2.86
CA ILE A 152 -0.22 18.03 1.44
C ILE A 152 -0.36 19.28 0.54
N GLU A 153 -0.82 20.42 1.06
CA GLU A 153 -0.99 21.67 0.30
C GLU A 153 0.25 22.60 0.35
N THR A 154 1.43 22.06 0.68
CA THR A 154 2.68 22.85 0.67
C THR A 154 3.32 22.84 -0.71
N GLU A 155 3.88 23.97 -1.11
CA GLU A 155 4.59 24.21 -2.39
C GLU A 155 5.77 23.23 -2.63
N TYR A 156 6.18 22.49 -1.60
CA TYR A 156 7.28 21.52 -1.62
C TYR A 156 6.84 20.05 -1.78
N TYR A 157 5.56 19.76 -2.05
CA TYR A 157 5.07 18.39 -2.19
C TYR A 157 5.80 17.60 -3.28
N ASP A 158 5.94 18.17 -4.48
CA ASP A 158 6.60 17.51 -5.60
C ASP A 158 8.10 17.26 -5.32
N LEU A 159 8.77 18.18 -4.63
CA LEU A 159 10.17 18.01 -4.22
C LEU A 159 10.32 16.86 -3.23
N ARG A 160 9.43 16.75 -2.23
CA ARG A 160 9.46 15.64 -1.26
C ARG A 160 9.20 14.31 -1.94
N LEU A 161 8.22 14.24 -2.85
CA LEU A 161 7.92 13.04 -3.61
C LEU A 161 9.14 12.58 -4.41
N VAL A 162 9.81 13.50 -5.13
CA VAL A 162 11.04 13.21 -5.87
C VAL A 162 12.16 12.72 -4.94
N MET A 163 12.30 13.31 -3.76
CA MET A 163 13.29 12.84 -2.78
C MET A 163 13.01 11.41 -2.31
N TYR A 164 11.76 11.09 -1.96
CA TYR A 164 11.40 9.73 -1.53
C TYR A 164 11.64 8.72 -2.64
N GLU A 165 11.21 9.02 -3.87
CA GLU A 165 11.44 8.19 -5.05
C GLU A 165 12.94 7.98 -5.31
N THR A 166 13.75 9.03 -5.17
CA THR A 166 15.20 8.96 -5.37
C THR A 166 15.87 8.07 -4.31
N ILE A 167 15.51 8.26 -3.03
CA ILE A 167 16.03 7.44 -1.93
C ILE A 167 15.64 5.98 -2.16
N GLU A 168 14.39 5.73 -2.55
CA GLU A 168 13.90 4.40 -2.85
C GLU A 168 14.69 3.74 -4.00
N ILE A 169 14.89 4.43 -5.12
CA ILE A 169 15.65 3.93 -6.26
C ILE A 169 17.09 3.60 -5.83
N VAL A 170 17.72 4.43 -5.00
CA VAL A 170 19.06 4.14 -4.46
C VAL A 170 19.03 2.89 -3.58
N LEU A 171 18.08 2.77 -2.67
CA LEU A 171 17.92 1.60 -1.81
C LEU A 171 17.64 0.32 -2.62
N GLN A 172 16.78 0.39 -3.64
CA GLN A 172 16.50 -0.71 -4.58
C GLN A 172 17.73 -1.08 -5.42
N SER A 173 18.49 -0.10 -5.90
CA SER A 173 19.73 -0.35 -6.65
C SER A 173 20.80 -1.02 -5.80
N CYS A 174 20.98 -0.57 -4.54
CA CYS A 174 21.88 -1.21 -3.59
C CYS A 174 21.48 -2.67 -3.32
N GLN A 175 20.18 -2.94 -3.18
CA GLN A 175 19.69 -4.30 -3.00
C GLN A 175 19.88 -5.16 -4.25
N CYS A 176 19.69 -4.59 -5.44
CA CYS A 176 19.92 -5.28 -6.71
C CYS A 176 21.40 -5.64 -6.94
N TYR A 177 22.30 -4.74 -6.58
CA TYR A 177 23.73 -5.01 -6.62
C TYR A 177 24.09 -6.20 -5.72
N ARG A 178 23.54 -6.24 -4.51
CA ARG A 178 23.74 -7.37 -3.59
C ARG A 178 23.13 -8.65 -4.14
N MET A 179 21.90 -8.60 -4.67
CA MET A 179 21.27 -9.74 -5.34
C MET A 179 22.13 -10.29 -6.47
N SER A 180 22.76 -9.41 -7.25
CA SER A 180 23.63 -9.82 -8.36
C SER A 180 24.90 -10.57 -7.91
N TRP A 181 25.31 -10.37 -6.65
CA TRP A 181 26.47 -11.03 -6.07
C TRP A 181 26.11 -12.37 -5.41
N PHE A 182 24.97 -12.42 -4.70
CA PHE A 182 24.59 -13.57 -3.86
C PHE A 182 23.64 -14.55 -4.54
N LEU A 183 22.90 -14.14 -5.56
CA LEU A 183 21.89 -14.98 -6.16
C LEU A 183 22.48 -15.78 -7.32
N SER A 184 22.63 -17.09 -7.15
CA SER A 184 23.18 -17.95 -8.22
C SER A 184 22.21 -18.14 -9.40
N ARG A 185 20.92 -17.84 -9.18
CA ARG A 185 19.83 -18.04 -10.14
C ARG A 185 19.61 -16.82 -11.02
N MET A 186 20.11 -16.90 -12.26
CA MET A 186 19.99 -15.85 -13.29
C MET A 186 18.54 -15.37 -13.52
N TRP A 187 17.55 -16.26 -13.48
CA TRP A 187 16.16 -15.88 -13.75
C TRP A 187 15.56 -14.97 -12.68
N LEU A 188 15.91 -15.19 -11.40
CA LEU A 188 15.47 -14.31 -10.30
C LEU A 188 16.21 -12.97 -10.34
N GLN A 189 17.50 -12.97 -10.72
CA GLN A 189 18.28 -11.76 -10.92
C GLN A 189 17.67 -10.88 -12.02
N HIS A 190 17.33 -11.47 -13.17
CA HIS A 190 16.67 -10.76 -14.27
C HIS A 190 15.28 -10.25 -13.87
N LEU A 191 14.51 -11.04 -13.11
CA LEU A 191 13.21 -10.60 -12.59
C LEU A 191 13.36 -9.38 -11.68
N HIS A 192 14.29 -9.40 -10.73
CA HIS A 192 14.51 -8.29 -9.81
C HIS A 192 14.98 -7.02 -10.52
N MET A 193 15.93 -7.15 -11.46
CA MET A 193 16.33 -6.05 -12.35
C MET A 193 15.14 -5.48 -13.13
N GLY A 194 14.30 -6.35 -13.70
CA GLY A 194 13.09 -5.95 -14.40
C GLY A 194 12.12 -5.17 -13.52
N LEU A 195 11.89 -5.61 -12.28
CA LEU A 195 11.01 -4.92 -11.32
C LEU A 195 11.50 -3.49 -11.03
N ILE A 196 12.81 -3.30 -10.85
CA ILE A 196 13.40 -1.97 -10.60
C ILE A 196 13.25 -1.06 -11.82
N VAL A 197 13.53 -1.58 -13.02
CA VAL A 197 13.36 -0.80 -14.26
C VAL A 197 11.90 -0.37 -14.43
N VAL A 198 10.95 -1.28 -14.18
CA VAL A 198 9.52 -0.97 -14.22
C VAL A 198 9.17 0.08 -13.17
N ASN A 199 9.68 -0.02 -11.94
CA ASN A 199 9.41 0.95 -10.89
C ASN A 199 9.91 2.35 -11.28
N CYS A 200 11.15 2.45 -11.77
CA CYS A 200 11.73 3.71 -12.24
C CYS A 200 10.95 4.34 -13.41
N TRP A 201 10.38 3.51 -14.30
CA TRP A 201 9.75 4.00 -15.52
C TRP A 201 8.27 4.34 -15.32
N ILE A 202 7.58 3.66 -14.40
CA ILE A 202 6.12 3.79 -14.29
C ILE A 202 5.70 5.19 -13.83
N GLY A 203 6.41 5.78 -12.85
CA GLY A 203 6.16 7.14 -12.39
C GLY A 203 6.39 8.17 -13.49
N ALA A 204 7.52 8.08 -14.19
CA ALA A 204 7.87 8.97 -15.30
C ALA A 204 6.89 8.85 -16.48
N LEU A 205 6.54 7.63 -16.88
CA LEU A 205 5.61 7.36 -17.96
C LEU A 205 4.22 7.94 -17.66
N VAL A 206 3.73 7.72 -16.44
CA VAL A 206 2.43 8.25 -16.02
C VAL A 206 2.45 9.77 -15.95
N HIS A 207 3.53 10.39 -15.48
CA HIS A 207 3.67 11.84 -15.52
C HIS A 207 3.65 12.39 -16.96
N LEU A 208 4.36 11.74 -17.90
CA LEU A 208 4.37 12.13 -19.32
C LEU A 208 2.99 11.99 -19.98
N LEU A 209 2.27 10.91 -19.69
CA LEU A 209 0.92 10.67 -20.21
C LEU A 209 -0.10 11.66 -19.63
N ASN A 210 0.03 12.00 -18.33
CA ASN A 210 -0.87 12.93 -17.66
C ASN A 210 -0.57 14.40 -17.97
N ARG A 211 0.67 14.76 -18.30
CA ARG A 211 1.04 16.13 -18.74
C ARG A 211 0.25 16.55 -19.98
N ARG A 212 -0.16 15.59 -20.81
CA ARG A 212 -1.03 15.79 -21.98
C ARG A 212 -2.49 16.07 -21.64
N HIS A 213 -2.93 15.79 -20.41
CA HIS A 213 -4.34 15.77 -19.97
C HIS A 213 -4.63 16.67 -18.75
N HIS A 214 -3.75 17.65 -18.45
CA HIS A 214 -3.73 18.50 -17.25
C HIS A 214 -4.97 19.39 -16.99
N THR A 215 -6.11 19.17 -17.65
CA THR A 215 -7.35 19.94 -17.43
C THR A 215 -8.27 19.38 -16.34
N ASN A 216 -8.02 18.16 -15.82
CA ASN A 216 -8.88 17.54 -14.79
C ASN A 216 -8.09 17.10 -13.54
N HIS A 217 -8.21 17.87 -12.46
CA HIS A 217 -7.60 17.57 -11.15
C HIS A 217 -8.02 16.22 -10.56
N GLU A 218 -9.27 15.78 -10.78
CA GLU A 218 -9.79 14.52 -10.24
C GLU A 218 -9.10 13.28 -10.84
N ASN A 219 -8.71 13.35 -12.12
CA ASN A 219 -7.99 12.26 -12.79
C ASN A 219 -6.54 12.13 -12.31
N ALA A 220 -5.91 13.23 -11.87
CA ALA A 220 -4.56 13.23 -11.35
C ALA A 220 -4.48 12.46 -10.01
N ALA A 221 -5.44 12.69 -9.11
CA ALA A 221 -5.51 12.00 -7.82
C ALA A 221 -5.67 10.48 -7.97
N ARG A 222 -6.63 10.04 -8.78
CA ARG A 222 -6.86 8.60 -9.07
C ARG A 222 -5.63 7.93 -9.67
N THR A 223 -4.88 8.68 -10.48
CA THR A 223 -3.65 8.16 -11.10
C THR A 223 -2.52 8.00 -10.09
N ARG A 224 -2.37 8.95 -9.16
CA ARG A 224 -1.38 8.86 -8.06
C ARG A 224 -1.66 7.66 -7.15
N VAL A 225 -2.91 7.39 -6.80
CA VAL A 225 -3.27 6.20 -6.01
C VAL A 225 -2.90 4.91 -6.74
N LYS A 226 -3.15 4.83 -8.05
CA LYS A 226 -2.75 3.66 -8.85
C LYS A 226 -1.23 3.48 -8.88
N LEU A 227 -0.47 4.58 -9.01
CA LEU A 227 1.00 4.52 -8.96
C LEU A 227 1.50 3.98 -7.63
N VAL A 228 1.00 4.50 -6.51
CA VAL A 228 1.36 4.02 -5.17
C VAL A 228 1.00 2.54 -4.98
N LEU A 229 -0.15 2.11 -5.49
CA LEU A 229 -0.53 0.68 -5.43
C LEU A 229 0.39 -0.20 -6.27
N ILE A 230 0.82 0.25 -7.45
CA ILE A 230 1.72 -0.53 -8.30
C ILE A 230 3.12 -0.58 -7.68
N ASP A 231 3.62 0.54 -7.17
CA ASP A 231 4.87 0.63 -6.42
C ASP A 231 4.90 -0.37 -5.25
N MET A 232 3.87 -0.33 -4.39
CA MET A 232 3.73 -1.29 -3.28
C MET A 232 3.70 -2.75 -3.75
N LEU A 233 3.03 -3.06 -4.87
CA LEU A 233 3.02 -4.41 -5.42
C LEU A 233 4.40 -4.84 -5.91
N LEU A 234 5.13 -3.95 -6.60
CA LEU A 234 6.49 -4.22 -7.07
C LEU A 234 7.43 -4.48 -5.90
N ASP A 235 7.29 -3.74 -4.80
CA ASP A 235 8.08 -4.01 -3.60
C ASP A 235 7.78 -5.38 -3.03
N ILE A 236 6.50 -5.71 -2.82
CA ILE A 236 6.10 -6.99 -2.22
C ILE A 236 6.66 -8.14 -3.03
N VAL A 237 6.64 -8.03 -4.37
CA VAL A 237 7.27 -9.04 -5.22
C VAL A 237 8.78 -9.11 -4.92
N SER A 238 9.45 -7.97 -4.84
CA SER A 238 10.90 -7.90 -4.64
C SER A 238 11.39 -8.30 -3.24
N THR A 239 10.63 -7.98 -2.18
CA THR A 239 11.03 -8.13 -0.77
C THR A 239 10.44 -9.36 -0.09
N ILE A 240 9.32 -9.87 -0.59
CA ILE A 240 8.61 -11.03 -0.01
C ILE A 240 8.58 -12.20 -0.98
N VAL A 241 8.04 -12.00 -2.20
CA VAL A 241 7.81 -13.11 -3.13
C VAL A 241 9.12 -13.76 -3.58
N ILE A 242 10.13 -12.97 -3.94
CA ILE A 242 11.44 -13.50 -4.35
C ILE A 242 12.09 -14.34 -3.23
N PRO A 243 12.24 -13.84 -1.98
CA PRO A 243 12.70 -14.68 -0.87
C PRO A 243 11.86 -15.92 -0.60
N CYS A 244 10.53 -15.84 -0.68
CA CYS A 244 9.65 -17.00 -0.49
C CYS A 244 9.88 -18.08 -1.55
N VAL A 245 9.99 -17.70 -2.83
CA VAL A 245 10.27 -18.63 -3.92
C VAL A 245 11.64 -19.28 -3.73
N LEU A 246 12.64 -18.50 -3.33
CA LEU A 246 13.97 -19.01 -3.03
C LEU A 246 13.95 -19.99 -1.85
N PHE A 247 13.31 -19.62 -0.74
CA PHE A 247 13.15 -20.48 0.44
C PHE A 247 12.48 -21.81 0.09
N LYS A 248 11.43 -21.79 -0.76
CA LYS A 248 10.73 -22.99 -1.20
C LYS A 248 11.67 -24.00 -1.88
N THR A 249 12.68 -23.55 -2.62
CA THR A 249 13.63 -24.45 -3.28
C THR A 249 14.50 -25.25 -2.31
N TYR A 250 14.74 -24.70 -1.11
CA TYR A 250 15.49 -25.37 -0.06
C TYR A 250 14.57 -26.15 0.89
N TYR A 251 13.36 -25.66 1.13
CA TYR A 251 12.38 -26.35 1.96
C TYR A 251 12.09 -27.78 1.47
N ASP A 252 12.03 -27.99 0.15
CA ASP A 252 11.77 -29.32 -0.43
C ASP A 252 12.94 -30.31 -0.23
N GLN A 253 14.13 -29.80 0.09
CA GLN A 253 15.34 -30.60 0.32
C GLN A 253 15.70 -30.70 1.80
N TYR A 254 14.95 -30.00 2.67
CA TYR A 254 15.16 -29.97 4.10
C TYR A 254 14.56 -31.21 4.76
N ASP A 255 15.35 -31.92 5.56
CA ASP A 255 14.86 -33.05 6.35
C ASP A 255 14.50 -32.58 7.76
N ALA A 256 13.20 -32.55 8.05
CA ALA A 256 12.68 -32.12 9.33
C ALA A 256 13.06 -33.06 10.49
N VAL A 257 13.44 -34.31 10.21
CA VAL A 257 13.84 -35.29 11.24
C VAL A 257 15.26 -35.03 11.72
N SER A 258 16.21 -34.87 10.80
CA SER A 258 17.59 -34.51 11.13
C SER A 258 17.77 -33.02 11.45
N THR A 259 16.75 -32.20 11.16
CA THR A 259 16.79 -30.73 11.23
C THR A 259 17.90 -30.12 10.38
N ASP A 260 18.34 -30.84 9.34
CA ASP A 260 19.44 -30.49 8.45
C ASP A 260 19.14 -30.87 7.00
N PHE A 261 20.06 -30.54 6.10
CA PHE A 261 20.10 -31.07 4.74
C PHE A 261 20.82 -32.43 4.72
N PRO A 262 20.40 -33.36 3.84
CA PRO A 262 21.06 -34.65 3.70
C PRO A 262 22.51 -34.47 3.28
N LEU A 263 23.41 -35.34 3.75
CA LEU A 263 24.85 -35.20 3.49
C LEU A 263 25.18 -35.11 1.98
N SER A 264 24.43 -35.80 1.13
CA SER A 264 24.55 -35.73 -0.34
C SER A 264 24.33 -34.34 -0.92
N PHE A 265 23.58 -33.46 -0.24
CA PHE A 265 23.40 -32.06 -0.62
C PHE A 265 24.69 -31.27 -0.44
N TYR A 266 25.36 -31.44 0.71
CA TYR A 266 26.60 -30.73 1.03
C TYR A 266 27.81 -31.20 0.20
N TYR A 267 27.86 -32.48 -0.21
CA TYR A 267 28.91 -32.99 -1.10
C TYR A 267 28.75 -32.56 -2.57
N ASN A 268 27.61 -31.98 -2.94
CA ASN A 268 27.41 -31.46 -4.27
C ASN A 268 27.89 -30.00 -4.32
N ASP A 269 29.01 -29.75 -5.02
CA ASP A 269 29.63 -28.42 -5.10
C ASP A 269 28.67 -27.33 -5.57
N LEU A 270 27.79 -27.63 -6.53
CA LEU A 270 26.80 -26.67 -7.03
C LEU A 270 25.74 -26.37 -5.97
N SER A 271 25.24 -27.39 -5.28
CA SER A 271 24.20 -27.23 -4.27
C SER A 271 24.72 -26.50 -3.04
N LEU A 272 25.93 -26.85 -2.61
CA LEU A 272 26.62 -26.17 -1.51
C LEU A 272 26.90 -24.72 -1.89
N MET A 273 27.54 -24.43 -3.02
CA MET A 273 27.87 -23.05 -3.40
C MET A 273 26.63 -22.18 -3.62
N SER A 274 25.57 -22.73 -4.22
CA SER A 274 24.28 -22.03 -4.32
C SER A 274 23.68 -21.78 -2.94
N PHE A 275 23.71 -22.76 -2.04
CA PHE A 275 23.25 -22.62 -0.66
C PHE A 275 24.02 -21.52 0.08
N LEU A 276 25.35 -21.56 0.06
CA LEU A 276 26.21 -20.60 0.76
C LEU A 276 25.94 -19.16 0.31
N ASN A 277 25.76 -18.94 -0.99
CA ASN A 277 25.49 -17.61 -1.53
C ASN A 277 24.03 -17.17 -1.29
N GLU A 278 23.05 -18.05 -1.53
CA GLU A 278 21.63 -17.70 -1.44
C GLU A 278 21.14 -17.58 0.01
N PHE A 279 21.74 -18.30 0.96
CA PHE A 279 21.44 -18.13 2.38
C PHE A 279 21.94 -16.80 2.94
N GLN A 280 23.04 -16.25 2.42
CA GLN A 280 23.48 -14.88 2.76
C GLN A 280 22.52 -13.79 2.26
N PHE A 281 21.66 -14.13 1.29
CA PHE A 281 20.60 -13.27 0.83
C PHE A 281 19.29 -13.46 1.65
N LEU A 282 18.91 -14.71 1.91
CA LEU A 282 17.73 -15.06 2.72
C LEU A 282 17.87 -14.60 4.18
N LEU A 283 19.02 -14.89 4.78
CA LEU A 283 19.36 -14.48 6.13
C LEU A 283 19.92 -13.07 6.13
N VAL A 284 19.72 -12.38 7.25
CA VAL A 284 20.34 -11.06 7.45
C VAL A 284 21.83 -11.27 7.67
N ASN A 285 22.62 -10.95 6.65
CA ASN A 285 24.07 -11.13 6.66
C ASN A 285 24.81 -9.96 7.38
N ASN A 286 24.25 -8.75 7.38
CA ASN A 286 24.87 -7.60 8.05
C ASN A 286 23.82 -6.61 8.61
N LYS A 287 24.18 -5.88 9.68
CA LYS A 287 23.35 -4.82 10.29
C LYS A 287 22.93 -3.77 9.26
N TYR A 288 23.78 -3.46 8.28
CA TYR A 288 23.43 -2.54 7.19
C TYR A 288 22.34 -3.09 6.27
N ASP A 289 22.30 -4.40 6.01
CA ASP A 289 21.21 -5.02 5.24
C ASP A 289 19.88 -4.80 5.97
N LEU A 290 19.87 -5.04 7.28
CA LEU A 290 18.72 -4.80 8.13
C LEU A 290 18.28 -3.34 8.10
N VAL A 291 19.22 -2.39 8.20
CA VAL A 291 18.93 -0.95 8.10
C VAL A 291 18.38 -0.57 6.74
N MET A 292 18.89 -1.13 5.64
CA MET A 292 18.39 -0.83 4.29
C MET A 292 16.97 -1.38 4.08
N ARG A 293 16.67 -2.56 4.65
CA ARG A 293 15.30 -3.12 4.66
C ARG A 293 14.38 -2.24 5.52
N LEU A 294 14.82 -1.83 6.70
CA LEU A 294 14.08 -0.92 7.61
C LEU A 294 13.80 0.46 7.02
N ALA A 295 14.82 1.08 6.40
CA ALA A 295 14.71 2.40 5.81
C ALA A 295 13.69 2.42 4.66
N ARG A 296 13.61 1.32 3.90
CA ARG A 296 12.59 1.16 2.86
C ARG A 296 11.18 1.10 3.44
N GLU A 297 10.96 0.22 4.42
CA GLU A 297 9.63 0.09 5.07
C GLU A 297 9.19 1.41 5.74
N TYR A 298 10.11 2.10 6.40
CA TYR A 298 9.82 3.37 7.07
C TYR A 298 9.51 4.51 6.09
N GLY A 299 10.28 4.61 4.99
CA GLY A 299 10.02 5.59 3.94
C GLY A 299 8.61 5.44 3.35
N LYS A 300 8.14 4.21 3.20
CA LYS A 300 6.82 3.91 2.62
C LYS A 300 5.66 4.13 3.58
N HIS A 301 5.83 3.86 4.89
CA HIS A 301 4.78 4.15 5.88
C HIS A 301 4.40 5.65 5.91
N GLN A 302 5.30 6.56 5.51
CA GLN A 302 4.96 7.98 5.35
C GLN A 302 4.18 8.26 4.06
N GLY A 303 4.51 7.58 2.95
CA GLY A 303 3.75 7.64 1.70
C GLY A 303 2.33 7.07 1.84
N ASP A 304 2.18 5.95 2.56
CA ASP A 304 0.89 5.29 2.77
C ASP A 304 -0.06 6.14 3.62
N VAL A 305 0.46 6.84 4.63
CA VAL A 305 -0.30 7.81 5.43
C VAL A 305 -0.83 8.95 4.55
N THR A 306 -0.08 9.37 3.52
CA THR A 306 -0.58 10.35 2.55
C THR A 306 -1.65 9.77 1.63
N ALA A 307 -1.50 8.55 1.10
CA ALA A 307 -2.50 7.89 0.27
C ALA A 307 -3.83 7.61 1.02
N HIS A 308 -3.74 7.13 2.27
CA HIS A 308 -4.90 6.90 3.14
C HIS A 308 -5.66 8.20 3.44
N ARG A 309 -4.96 9.33 3.57
CA ARG A 309 -5.59 10.64 3.82
C ARG A 309 -6.34 11.15 2.59
N TRP A 310 -5.75 10.98 1.39
CA TRP A 310 -6.37 11.32 0.12
C TRP A 310 -7.64 10.51 -0.18
N SER A 311 -7.65 9.20 0.10
CA SER A 311 -8.86 8.37 -0.08
C SER A 311 -10.05 8.84 0.77
N ASN A 312 -9.82 9.51 1.90
CA ASN A 312 -10.87 9.94 2.81
C ASN A 312 -11.30 11.39 2.59
N ASP A 313 -10.39 12.26 2.13
CA ASP A 313 -10.65 13.70 1.96
C ASP A 313 -11.24 14.07 0.58
N ASP A 314 -10.91 13.35 -0.50
CA ASP A 314 -11.33 13.69 -1.89
C ASP A 314 -12.37 12.72 -2.49
N CYS A 315 -12.88 11.76 -1.70
CA CYS A 315 -14.11 11.01 -2.00
C CYS A 315 -15.28 11.38 -1.07
N PRO A 316 -15.59 12.65 -0.79
CA PRO A 316 -16.77 13.00 0.02
C PRO A 316 -18.09 12.62 -0.68
N HIS A 317 -18.07 12.42 -2.00
CA HIS A 317 -19.26 12.12 -2.80
C HIS A 317 -19.69 10.64 -2.80
N ILE A 318 -18.95 9.76 -2.14
CA ILE A 318 -19.43 8.39 -1.83
C ILE A 318 -19.87 8.30 -0.35
N SER A 319 -20.13 9.44 0.30
CA SER A 319 -21.08 9.44 1.41
C SER A 319 -22.48 9.39 0.80
N THR A 320 -23.10 8.22 0.84
CA THR A 320 -24.51 8.03 0.50
C THR A 320 -25.39 8.85 1.44
N ASN A 321 -25.61 10.12 1.10
CA ASN A 321 -26.83 10.85 1.43
C ASN A 321 -27.77 10.77 0.23
N ILE A 322 -28.22 9.55 -0.09
CA ILE A 322 -29.54 9.40 -0.71
C ILE A 322 -30.48 9.12 0.45
N ILE A 323 -30.89 10.20 1.10
CA ILE A 323 -32.18 10.22 1.77
C ILE A 323 -33.18 9.88 0.66
N TYR A 324 -33.73 8.68 0.69
CA TYR A 324 -34.95 8.37 -0.03
C TYR A 324 -36.01 9.35 0.47
N THR A 325 -36.22 10.47 -0.23
CA THR A 325 -37.53 11.09 -0.25
C THR A 325 -38.36 10.26 -1.23
N PRO A 326 -39.31 9.44 -0.77
CA PRO A 326 -40.27 8.85 -1.70
C PRO A 326 -41.02 10.01 -2.34
N ALA A 327 -40.91 10.09 -3.66
CA ALA A 327 -41.76 10.94 -4.48
C ALA A 327 -43.20 10.44 -4.35
N ASN A 328 -43.91 10.91 -3.33
CA ASN A 328 -45.36 10.86 -3.34
C ASN A 328 -45.83 11.90 -4.35
N GLY A 329 -46.22 11.40 -5.51
CA GLY A 329 -46.93 12.19 -6.51
C GLY A 329 -48.26 12.64 -5.95
N THR A 330 -48.43 13.95 -5.85
CA THR A 330 -49.75 14.58 -5.90
C THR A 330 -49.70 15.64 -7.00
N ASN A 331 -50.62 15.49 -7.94
CA ASN A 331 -50.79 16.33 -9.13
C ASN A 331 -51.00 17.80 -8.75
N PRO A 332 -50.57 18.77 -9.59
CA PRO A 332 -50.97 20.15 -9.43
C PRO A 332 -52.42 20.31 -9.90
N THR A 333 -53.35 20.40 -8.95
CA THR A 333 -54.70 20.89 -9.23
C THR A 333 -54.62 22.40 -9.45
N THR A 334 -54.91 22.79 -10.69
CA THR A 334 -55.29 24.14 -11.10
C THR A 334 -56.44 24.67 -10.24
N THR A 335 -56.25 25.81 -9.59
CA THR A 335 -57.35 26.70 -9.20
C THR A 335 -56.90 28.16 -9.27
N ASN A 336 -57.46 28.85 -10.28
CA ASN A 336 -57.55 30.29 -10.37
C ASN A 336 -58.47 30.82 -9.26
N THR A 337 -58.06 31.89 -8.57
CA THR A 337 -58.94 32.94 -7.99
C THR A 337 -58.02 34.05 -7.47
N LEU A 338 -57.89 35.16 -8.20
CA LEU A 338 -58.59 36.42 -7.96
C LEU A 338 -58.33 37.02 -6.56
N ALA A 339 -57.55 38.10 -6.54
CA ALA A 339 -57.58 39.10 -5.48
C ALA A 339 -59.01 39.68 -5.33
N PRO A 340 -59.35 40.19 -4.14
CA PRO A 340 -59.43 41.65 -4.07
C PRO A 340 -58.98 42.27 -2.72
N SER A 341 -58.77 43.60 -2.85
CA SER A 341 -58.56 44.69 -1.88
C SER A 341 -57.29 44.68 -1.03
#